data_AF-A0ABC9BJE5-F1
#
_entry.id   AF-A0ABC9BJE5-F1
#
_cell.length_a   1.000
_cell.length_b   1.000
_cell.length_c   1.000
_cell.angle_alpha   90.00
_cell.angle_beta   90.00
_cell.angle_gamma   90.00
#
_symmetry.space_group_name_H-M   'P 1'
#
loop_
_entity.id
_entity.type
_entity.pdbx_description
1 polymer ?
#
loop_
_entity_poly.entity_id
_entity_poly.type
_entity_poly.pdbx_seq_one_letter_code
_entity_poly.pdbx_strand_id
1 'polypeptide(L)'
;MTKLYCCKTSYICRCSRRRLVTGARSQSRVRLEPCRQSAPSRPFFFRNLIRSKIASKLRMVCGPKYDGKYLRALLRRHLGDTTLDRALTNVVIPTFDIAYLQPTIFSTFELKYRPAKNALLSDISISTSAAPTFFPPHYFETKDENGRRRAFNLVDGGLAANNPTLCAMNQVSQDIILGNDHFFPVEPVDYGKFLVISLGCGSNRNRRYCAKAVAKWGIFDWLFKNGTAPIVDMFNSASADMVDIHLCVLFHALRSSENYLRIQLPCKCSTID
;
A
#
# COMPACT_ATOMS: atom_id res chain seq x y z
N MET A 1 3.91 -7.75 -25.82
CA MET A 1 2.89 -7.76 -24.75
C MET A 1 3.58 -7.40 -23.44
N THR A 2 3.11 -6.34 -22.75
CA THR A 2 3.72 -5.81 -21.52
C THR A 2 3.01 -6.38 -20.30
N LYS A 3 3.73 -7.02 -19.38
CA LYS A 3 3.13 -7.69 -18.21
C LYS A 3 3.18 -6.80 -16.96
N LEU A 4 2.05 -6.62 -16.30
CA LEU A 4 1.90 -5.83 -15.07
C LEU A 4 1.34 -6.70 -13.95
N TYR A 5 2.06 -6.74 -12.83
CA TYR A 5 1.65 -7.44 -11.61
C TYR A 5 1.43 -6.42 -10.50
N CYS A 6 0.18 -6.18 -10.14
CA CYS A 6 -0.19 -5.11 -9.22
C CYS A 6 -0.75 -5.71 -7.92
N CYS A 7 -0.15 -5.36 -6.79
CA CYS A 7 -0.64 -5.75 -5.46
C CYS A 7 -0.80 -4.50 -4.59
N LYS A 8 -1.80 -4.48 -3.71
CA LYS A 8 -1.99 -3.37 -2.78
C LYS A 8 -0.77 -3.22 -1.86
N THR A 9 -0.31 -1.98 -1.75
CA THR A 9 1.02 -1.62 -1.29
C THR A 9 1.29 -1.95 0.18
N SER A 10 0.24 -1.97 1.03
CA SER A 10 0.36 -2.35 2.45
C SER A 10 0.77 -3.83 2.67
N TYR A 11 0.87 -4.66 1.62
CA TYR A 11 1.11 -6.10 1.69
C TYR A 11 2.46 -6.57 1.16
N ILE A 12 3.37 -5.68 0.73
CA ILE A 12 4.79 -6.04 0.54
C ILE A 12 5.34 -6.73 1.81
N CYS A 13 4.81 -6.38 2.98
CA CYS A 13 5.15 -7.00 4.27
C CYS A 13 4.39 -8.31 4.63
N ARG A 14 3.26 -8.64 3.98
CA ARG A 14 2.42 -9.83 4.32
C ARG A 14 2.62 -11.01 3.37
N CYS A 15 3.14 -10.79 2.16
CA CYS A 15 3.28 -11.82 1.12
C CYS A 15 4.38 -12.85 1.38
N SER A 16 5.18 -12.71 2.44
CA SER A 16 6.21 -13.69 2.80
C SER A 16 5.62 -15.01 3.37
N ARG A 17 4.31 -15.09 3.68
CA ARG A 17 3.70 -16.29 4.32
C ARG A 17 3.15 -17.38 3.41
N ARG A 18 2.91 -17.17 2.11
CA ARG A 18 2.49 -18.26 1.19
C ARG A 18 3.01 -17.99 -0.22
N ARG A 19 3.63 -19.03 -0.81
CA ARG A 19 4.14 -19.06 -2.19
C ARG A 19 3.17 -18.36 -3.14
N LEU A 20 3.65 -17.32 -3.82
CA LEU A 20 3.17 -16.99 -5.14
C LEU A 20 4.39 -16.71 -6.02
N VAL A 21 4.43 -17.44 -7.13
CA VAL A 21 5.45 -17.42 -8.17
C VAL A 21 5.36 -16.06 -8.87
N THR A 22 6.00 -15.06 -8.30
CA THR A 22 6.74 -14.08 -9.10
C THR A 22 8.10 -14.73 -9.37
N GLY A 23 8.60 -14.68 -10.60
CA GLY A 23 9.79 -15.42 -11.04
C GLY A 23 10.95 -15.30 -10.05
N ALA A 24 11.12 -16.32 -9.21
CA ALA A 24 12.07 -16.38 -8.11
C ALA A 24 13.05 -17.53 -8.35
N ARG A 25 14.17 -17.19 -8.97
CA ARG A 25 15.51 -17.70 -8.68
C ARG A 25 16.37 -16.43 -8.75
N SER A 26 16.98 -15.86 -7.72
CA SER A 26 17.50 -16.30 -6.43
C SER A 26 17.90 -14.99 -5.67
N GLN A 27 18.16 -14.85 -4.36
CA GLN A 27 18.41 -15.69 -3.18
C GLN A 27 17.79 -14.91 -1.98
N SER A 28 17.21 -15.45 -0.92
CA SER A 28 17.54 -16.60 -0.07
C SER A 28 16.26 -17.23 0.49
N ARG A 29 16.29 -18.53 0.81
CA ARG A 29 15.15 -19.28 1.36
C ARG A 29 14.74 -18.71 2.73
N VAL A 30 13.63 -17.98 2.80
CA VAL A 30 12.99 -17.64 4.07
C VAL A 30 11.82 -18.58 4.31
N ARG A 31 12.01 -19.56 5.20
CA ARG A 31 10.92 -20.32 5.82
C ARG A 31 10.39 -19.46 6.97
N LEU A 32 9.18 -18.92 6.83
CA LEU A 32 8.52 -18.24 7.95
C LEU A 32 7.94 -19.29 8.90
N GLU A 33 8.41 -19.27 10.15
CA GLU A 33 7.77 -19.94 11.28
C GLU A 33 6.35 -19.36 11.54
N PRO A 34 5.39 -20.17 12.02
CA PRO A 34 4.05 -19.70 12.37
C PRO A 34 4.10 -18.61 13.44
N CYS A 35 3.30 -17.55 13.29
CA CYS A 35 2.98 -16.65 14.41
C CYS A 35 2.20 -17.45 15.46
N ARG A 36 2.89 -17.95 16.48
CA ARG A 36 2.32 -18.00 17.82
C ARG A 36 2.93 -16.83 18.57
N GLN A 37 2.26 -15.69 18.55
CA GLN A 37 2.49 -14.72 19.63
C GLN A 37 1.86 -15.35 20.87
N SER A 38 2.69 -16.05 21.65
CA SER A 38 2.39 -16.28 23.06
C SER A 38 2.26 -14.91 23.72
N ALA A 39 1.09 -14.65 24.28
CA ALA A 39 0.93 -13.55 25.22
C ALA A 39 1.95 -13.76 26.36
N PRO A 40 2.66 -12.71 26.82
CA PRO A 40 3.53 -12.86 27.96
C PRO A 40 2.67 -13.14 29.20
N SER A 41 2.76 -14.37 29.71
CA SER A 41 2.30 -14.76 31.03
C SER A 41 3.30 -14.22 32.06
N ARG A 42 2.93 -13.13 32.75
CA ARG A 42 3.46 -12.82 34.08
C ARG A 42 2.29 -12.46 35.02
N PRO A 43 2.25 -13.02 36.23
CA PRO A 43 1.15 -12.82 37.14
C PRO A 43 1.33 -11.48 37.85
N PHE A 44 0.35 -10.59 37.81
CA PHE A 44 0.29 -9.50 38.77
C PHE A 44 -1.15 -9.08 39.06
N PHE A 45 -1.58 -9.55 40.23
CA PHE A 45 -2.54 -8.99 41.18
C PHE A 45 -3.70 -8.13 40.67
N PHE A 46 -4.90 -8.65 40.94
CA PHE A 46 -6.17 -7.95 41.01
C PHE A 46 -6.04 -6.59 41.74
N ARG A 47 -6.22 -5.49 41.01
CA ARG A 47 -6.92 -4.29 41.49
C ARG A 47 -7.15 -3.28 40.35
N ASN A 48 -8.43 -2.90 40.18
CA ASN A 48 -8.96 -1.77 39.41
C ASN A 48 -9.36 -2.00 37.94
N LEU A 49 -10.50 -2.69 37.75
CA LEU A 49 -11.17 -2.94 36.47
C LEU A 49 -11.77 -1.67 35.80
N ILE A 50 -11.89 -0.55 36.52
CA ILE A 50 -12.54 0.69 36.02
C ILE A 50 -11.54 1.67 35.37
N ARG A 51 -10.23 1.57 35.66
CA ARG A 51 -9.19 2.46 35.10
C ARG A 51 -8.72 2.10 33.70
N SER A 52 -8.95 0.87 33.22
CA SER A 52 -8.37 0.39 31.95
C SER A 52 -9.08 0.91 30.69
N LYS A 53 -10.41 1.11 30.73
CA LYS A 53 -11.20 1.63 29.58
C LYS A 53 -10.94 3.11 29.29
N ILE A 54 -10.68 3.90 30.33
CA ILE A 54 -10.36 5.34 30.19
C ILE A 54 -8.91 5.48 29.72
N ALA A 55 -7.98 4.72 30.32
CA ALA A 55 -6.58 4.75 29.92
C ALA A 55 -6.35 4.29 28.47
N SER A 56 -7.08 3.28 27.98
CA SER A 56 -6.97 2.82 26.58
C SER A 56 -7.56 3.82 25.58
N LYS A 57 -8.68 4.48 25.93
CA LYS A 57 -9.22 5.59 25.13
C LYS A 57 -8.27 6.80 25.12
N LEU A 58 -7.65 7.14 26.25
CA LEU A 58 -6.70 8.25 26.35
C LEU A 58 -5.39 7.97 25.60
N ARG A 59 -4.88 6.72 25.63
CA ARG A 59 -3.70 6.31 24.86
C ARG A 59 -3.93 6.37 23.35
N MET A 60 -5.18 6.27 22.91
CA MET A 60 -5.62 6.41 21.52
C MET A 60 -5.75 7.87 21.05
N VAL A 61 -5.79 8.82 21.99
CA VAL A 61 -5.73 10.28 21.70
C VAL A 61 -4.28 10.74 21.51
N CYS A 62 -3.31 10.02 22.08
CA CYS A 62 -1.88 10.35 22.01
C CYS A 62 -1.12 9.39 21.07
N GLY A 63 -1.33 9.55 19.76
CA GLY A 63 -0.48 8.92 18.73
C GLY A 63 -1.08 7.68 18.04
N PRO A 64 -0.34 7.07 17.10
CA PRO A 64 -0.80 5.95 16.29
C PRO A 64 -0.97 4.66 17.11
N LYS A 65 -1.84 3.76 16.64
CA LYS A 65 -2.12 2.45 17.29
C LYS A 65 -0.87 1.60 17.52
N TYR A 66 0.10 1.69 16.62
CA TYR A 66 1.38 0.98 16.70
C TYR A 66 2.54 1.98 16.56
N ASP A 67 3.64 1.75 17.28
CA ASP A 67 4.83 2.62 17.25
C ASP A 67 5.68 2.46 15.97
N GLY A 68 5.42 1.42 15.17
CA GLY A 68 6.15 1.10 13.95
C GLY A 68 7.58 0.60 14.13
N LYS A 69 8.12 0.49 15.36
CA LYS A 69 9.53 0.13 15.59
C LYS A 69 9.87 -1.25 15.03
N TYR A 70 9.01 -2.22 15.33
CA TYR A 70 9.19 -3.60 14.84
C TYR A 70 9.10 -3.68 13.31
N LEU A 71 8.13 -3.02 12.70
CA LEU A 71 7.97 -2.99 11.24
C LEU A 71 9.20 -2.39 10.56
N ARG A 72 9.71 -1.26 11.08
CA ARG A 72 10.92 -0.60 10.58
C ARG A 72 12.15 -1.51 10.70
N ALA A 73 12.33 -2.16 11.85
CA ALA A 73 13.44 -3.09 12.07
C ALA A 73 13.37 -4.29 11.13
N LEU A 74 12.18 -4.86 10.91
CA LEU A 74 11.97 -5.98 10.01
C LEU A 74 12.29 -5.61 8.56
N LEU A 75 11.78 -4.47 8.08
CA LEU A 75 12.01 -4.00 6.72
C LEU A 75 13.47 -3.64 6.48
N ARG A 76 14.13 -2.95 7.43
CA ARG A 76 15.57 -2.67 7.35
C ARG A 76 16.42 -3.93 7.37
N ARG A 77 16.06 -4.93 8.19
CA ARG A 77 16.77 -6.21 8.22
C ARG A 77 16.68 -6.97 6.90
N HIS A 78 15.53 -6.94 6.22
CA HIS A 78 15.33 -7.72 5.00
C HIS A 78 15.74 -7.00 3.72
N LEU A 79 15.60 -5.68 3.65
CA LEU A 79 15.90 -4.88 2.47
C LEU A 79 17.29 -4.24 2.53
N GLY A 80 17.88 -4.14 3.73
CA GLY A 80 19.20 -3.55 3.94
C GLY A 80 19.33 -2.16 3.35
N ASP A 81 20.46 -1.93 2.70
CA ASP A 81 20.80 -0.68 2.01
C ASP A 81 20.44 -0.71 0.51
N THR A 82 19.51 -1.59 0.11
CA THR A 82 19.07 -1.70 -1.28
C THR A 82 18.27 -0.45 -1.65
N THR A 83 18.75 0.27 -2.65
CA THR A 83 18.10 1.44 -3.25
C THR A 83 17.14 1.05 -4.38
N LEU A 84 16.27 1.98 -4.76
CA LEU A 84 15.22 1.74 -5.77
C LEU A 84 15.77 1.32 -7.14
N ASP A 85 16.89 1.89 -7.57
CA ASP A 85 17.59 1.54 -8.81
C ASP A 85 18.12 0.09 -8.84
N ARG A 86 18.33 -0.51 -7.66
CA ARG A 86 18.81 -1.89 -7.52
C ARG A 86 17.67 -2.93 -7.51
N ALA A 87 16.43 -2.51 -7.76
CA ALA A 87 15.31 -3.44 -7.91
C ALA A 87 15.50 -4.36 -9.12
N LEU A 88 15.28 -5.67 -8.93
CA LEU A 88 15.44 -6.68 -10.00
C LEU A 88 14.44 -6.55 -11.15
N THR A 89 13.33 -5.85 -10.91
CA THR A 89 12.27 -5.61 -11.87
C THR A 89 11.80 -4.17 -11.73
N ASN A 90 11.11 -3.67 -12.75
CA ASN A 90 10.44 -2.40 -12.63
C ASN A 90 9.37 -2.45 -11.53
N VAL A 91 9.42 -1.48 -10.62
CA VAL A 91 8.48 -1.38 -9.50
C VAL A 91 7.83 -0.01 -9.48
N VAL A 92 6.57 0.03 -9.05
CA VAL A 92 5.79 1.26 -8.85
C VAL A 92 5.15 1.18 -7.47
N ILE A 93 5.58 2.05 -6.56
CA ILE A 93 5.19 2.04 -5.16
C ILE A 93 4.61 3.42 -4.80
N PRO A 94 3.27 3.56 -4.72
CA PRO A 94 2.66 4.81 -4.32
C PRO A 94 2.89 5.11 -2.84
N THR A 95 3.06 6.38 -2.51
CA THR A 95 3.04 6.94 -1.15
C THR A 95 2.30 8.28 -1.20
N PHE A 96 1.96 8.85 -0.05
CA PHE A 96 1.37 10.19 0.02
C PHE A 96 2.26 11.11 0.86
N ASP A 97 2.69 12.24 0.29
CA ASP A 97 3.52 13.23 0.98
C ASP A 97 2.63 14.25 1.68
N ILE A 98 2.70 14.30 3.01
CA ILE A 98 1.89 15.17 3.84
C ILE A 98 2.44 16.60 3.92
N ALA A 99 3.70 16.84 3.58
CA ALA A 99 4.24 18.19 3.51
C ALA A 99 3.76 18.92 2.24
N TYR A 100 3.65 18.19 1.13
CA TYR A 100 3.16 18.74 -0.15
C TYR A 100 1.67 18.47 -0.41
N LEU A 101 1.01 17.64 0.41
CA LEU A 101 -0.36 17.15 0.21
C LEU A 101 -0.57 16.53 -1.18
N GLN A 102 0.40 15.74 -1.64
CA GLN A 102 0.42 15.17 -2.98
C GLN A 102 0.90 13.71 -2.98
N PRO A 103 0.44 12.88 -3.94
CA PRO A 103 0.98 11.55 -4.12
C PRO A 103 2.46 11.62 -4.53
N THR A 104 3.30 10.84 -3.86
CA THR A 104 4.69 10.59 -4.30
C THR A 104 4.79 9.14 -4.74
N ILE A 105 4.93 8.92 -6.05
CA ILE A 105 5.17 7.59 -6.60
C ILE A 105 6.67 7.33 -6.62
N PHE A 106 7.12 6.20 -6.07
CA PHE A 106 8.47 5.68 -6.25
C PHE A 106 8.43 4.66 -7.37
N SER A 107 9.13 4.97 -8.44
CA SER A 107 9.09 4.19 -9.67
C SER A 107 10.48 4.09 -10.26
N THR A 108 10.88 2.89 -10.70
CA THR A 108 12.16 2.72 -11.42
C THR A 108 12.16 3.50 -12.73
N PHE A 109 11.00 3.64 -13.39
CA PHE A 109 10.82 4.42 -14.62
C PHE A 109 11.12 5.91 -14.42
N GLU A 110 10.79 6.47 -13.24
CA GLU A 110 11.00 7.89 -12.97
C GLU A 110 12.46 8.22 -12.64
N LEU A 111 13.31 7.25 -12.31
CA LEU A 111 14.67 7.51 -11.86
C LEU A 111 15.53 8.19 -12.94
N LYS A 112 15.27 7.91 -14.22
CA LYS A 112 15.93 8.59 -15.35
C LYS A 112 15.70 10.10 -15.34
N TYR A 113 14.51 10.54 -14.93
CA TYR A 113 14.10 11.95 -14.97
C TYR A 113 14.15 12.63 -13.59
N ARG A 114 14.11 11.83 -12.51
CA ARG A 114 14.05 12.28 -11.11
C ARG A 114 14.99 11.44 -10.24
N PRO A 115 16.32 11.56 -10.41
CA PRO A 115 17.30 10.76 -9.66
C PRO A 115 17.19 10.96 -8.14
N ALA A 116 16.72 12.12 -7.68
CA ALA A 116 16.42 12.40 -6.26
C ALA A 116 15.37 11.45 -5.66
N LYS A 117 14.61 10.69 -6.45
CA LYS A 117 13.69 9.66 -5.95
C LYS A 117 14.37 8.31 -5.69
N ASN A 118 15.67 8.17 -5.95
CA ASN A 118 16.41 6.94 -5.62
C ASN A 118 16.64 6.83 -4.11
N ALA A 119 15.64 6.33 -3.40
CA ALA A 119 15.65 6.12 -1.96
C ALA A 119 15.85 4.64 -1.61
N LEU A 120 16.14 4.36 -0.35
CA LEU A 120 16.18 3.00 0.17
C LEU A 120 14.81 2.32 0.04
N LEU A 121 14.78 1.09 -0.46
CA LEU A 121 13.57 0.28 -0.53
C LEU A 121 12.96 0.06 0.85
N SER A 122 13.77 0.03 1.91
CA SER A 122 13.30 -0.04 3.30
C SER A 122 12.49 1.21 3.68
N ASP A 123 12.99 2.41 3.40
CA ASP A 123 12.30 3.66 3.68
C ASP A 123 11.02 3.80 2.83
N ILE A 124 11.07 3.43 1.55
CA ILE A 124 9.89 3.40 0.66
C ILE A 124 8.83 2.42 1.21
N SER A 125 9.25 1.22 1.61
CA SER A 125 8.35 0.17 2.12
C SER A 125 7.72 0.53 3.46
N ILE A 126 8.47 1.20 4.35
CA ILE A 126 7.94 1.72 5.61
C ILE A 126 6.90 2.81 5.30
N SER A 127 7.24 3.74 4.41
CA SER A 127 6.39 4.87 4.04
C SER A 127 5.05 4.42 3.47
N THR A 128 5.07 3.54 2.48
CA THR A 128 3.82 3.03 1.88
C THR A 128 2.98 2.19 2.83
N SER A 129 3.54 1.69 3.94
CA SER A 129 2.83 0.90 4.94
C SER A 129 2.36 1.75 6.13
N ALA A 130 2.70 3.05 6.17
CA ALA A 130 2.46 3.95 7.29
C ALA A 130 1.01 4.46 7.30
N ALA A 131 0.04 3.56 7.50
CA ALA A 131 -1.38 3.88 7.44
C ALA A 131 -1.76 4.88 8.54
N PRO A 132 -2.48 5.98 8.21
CA PRO A 132 -2.94 6.95 9.20
C PRO A 132 -3.71 6.24 10.32
N THR A 133 -3.54 6.73 11.55
CA THR A 133 -4.08 6.15 12.79
C THR A 133 -3.47 4.81 13.22
N PHE A 134 -2.81 4.06 12.33
CA PHE A 134 -2.19 2.77 12.63
C PHE A 134 -0.69 2.87 12.89
N PHE A 135 0.04 3.61 12.05
CA PHE A 135 1.49 3.73 12.13
C PHE A 135 1.92 5.21 12.05
N PRO A 136 3.06 5.59 12.64
CA PRO A 136 3.58 6.93 12.52
C PRO A 136 4.04 7.20 11.07
N PRO A 137 3.89 8.44 10.56
CA PRO A 137 4.50 8.87 9.31
C PRO A 137 6.00 8.57 9.25
N HIS A 138 6.53 8.47 8.04
CA HIS A 138 7.96 8.26 7.85
C HIS A 138 8.60 9.45 7.17
N TYR A 139 9.61 9.99 7.85
CA TYR A 139 10.53 10.97 7.29
C TYR A 139 11.86 10.32 6.91
N PHE A 140 12.40 10.73 5.77
CA PHE A 140 13.78 10.49 5.35
C PHE A 140 14.16 11.53 4.29
N GLU A 141 15.42 11.55 3.90
CA GLU A 141 15.90 12.43 2.84
C GLU A 141 16.80 11.69 1.86
N THR A 142 16.80 12.15 0.62
CA THR A 142 17.75 11.72 -0.41
C THR A 142 18.60 12.90 -0.86
N LYS A 143 19.68 12.60 -1.59
CA LYS A 143 20.51 13.59 -2.28
C LYS A 143 20.55 13.25 -3.75
N ASP A 144 20.45 14.26 -4.61
CA ASP A 144 20.74 14.09 -6.03
C ASP A 144 22.25 14.21 -6.31
N GLU A 145 22.64 13.98 -7.56
CA GLU A 145 24.04 14.04 -8.03
C GLU A 145 24.66 15.43 -7.84
N ASN A 146 23.84 16.48 -7.80
CA ASN A 146 24.27 17.86 -7.55
C ASN A 146 24.30 18.19 -6.05
N GLY A 147 24.11 17.20 -5.17
CA GLY A 147 24.09 17.37 -3.72
C GLY A 147 22.83 18.03 -3.17
N ARG A 148 21.81 18.30 -3.99
CA ARG A 148 20.54 18.88 -3.53
C ARG A 148 19.77 17.83 -2.74
N ARG A 149 19.35 18.21 -1.53
CA ARG A 149 18.59 17.35 -0.63
C ARG A 149 17.11 17.40 -1.00
N ARG A 150 16.45 16.25 -1.02
CA ARG A 150 14.99 16.16 -1.08
C ARG A 150 14.49 15.49 0.19
N ALA A 151 13.68 16.20 0.95
CA ALA A 151 12.98 15.67 2.11
C ALA A 151 11.67 15.00 1.70
N PHE A 152 11.32 13.93 2.41
CA PHE A 152 10.11 13.15 2.20
C PHE A 152 9.37 13.03 3.52
N ASN A 153 8.10 13.42 3.55
CA ASN A 153 7.24 13.30 4.73
C ASN A 153 6.06 12.41 4.37
N LEU A 154 6.22 11.10 4.47
CA LEU A 154 5.34 10.16 3.79
C LEU A 154 4.44 9.36 4.73
N VAL A 155 3.25 9.06 4.21
CA VAL A 155 2.27 8.12 4.77
C VAL A 155 1.83 7.10 3.71
N ASP A 156 0.98 6.15 4.12
CA ASP A 156 0.52 5.03 3.30
C ASP A 156 -0.01 5.47 1.93
N GLY A 157 0.46 4.76 0.90
CA GLY A 157 0.07 4.99 -0.49
C GLY A 157 -1.39 4.70 -0.80
N GLY A 158 -2.11 4.01 0.09
CA GLY A 158 -3.54 3.78 0.00
C GLY A 158 -4.37 5.06 -0.01
N LEU A 159 -3.86 6.15 0.58
CA LEU A 159 -4.48 7.47 0.45
C LEU A 159 -4.42 8.01 -1.00
N ALA A 160 -3.39 7.62 -1.75
CA ALA A 160 -3.21 8.04 -3.15
C ALA A 160 -3.81 7.03 -4.14
N ALA A 161 -3.46 5.75 -3.98
CA ALA A 161 -3.80 4.68 -4.90
C ALA A 161 -3.93 3.35 -4.14
N ASN A 162 -5.11 3.10 -3.56
CA ASN A 162 -5.40 1.84 -2.88
C ASN A 162 -5.42 0.62 -3.83
N ASN A 163 -5.72 0.85 -5.11
CA ASN A 163 -5.48 -0.07 -6.20
C ASN A 163 -4.43 0.57 -7.14
N PRO A 164 -3.15 0.19 -7.06
CA PRO A 164 -2.08 0.84 -7.81
C PRO A 164 -2.06 0.47 -9.30
N THR A 165 -3.01 -0.34 -9.79
CA THR A 165 -2.98 -0.86 -11.17
C THR A 165 -2.98 0.25 -12.21
N LEU A 166 -3.88 1.23 -12.07
CA LEU A 166 -3.91 2.38 -12.99
C LEU A 166 -2.66 3.25 -12.84
N CYS A 167 -2.12 3.39 -11.64
CA CYS A 167 -0.86 4.11 -11.41
C CYS A 167 0.32 3.42 -12.12
N ALA A 168 0.41 2.09 -12.04
CA ALA A 168 1.44 1.31 -12.72
C ALA A 168 1.30 1.39 -14.25
N MET A 169 0.08 1.30 -14.77
CA MET A 169 -0.19 1.50 -16.20
C MET A 169 0.29 2.88 -16.66
N ASN A 170 -0.05 3.95 -15.92
CA ASN A 170 0.37 5.31 -16.24
C ASN A 170 1.90 5.48 -16.26
N GLN A 171 2.61 4.85 -15.33
CA GLN A 171 4.07 4.91 -15.27
C GLN A 171 4.71 4.24 -16.48
N VAL A 172 4.20 3.08 -16.90
CA VAL A 172 4.66 2.42 -18.12
C VAL A 172 4.31 3.24 -19.36
N SER A 173 3.09 3.78 -19.43
CA SER A 173 2.67 4.66 -20.52
C SER A 173 3.58 5.88 -20.62
N GLN A 174 3.88 6.55 -19.50
CA GLN A 174 4.78 7.71 -19.46
C GLN A 174 6.19 7.35 -19.92
N ASP A 175 6.73 6.21 -19.49
CA ASP A 175 8.05 5.75 -19.93
C ASP A 175 8.09 5.51 -21.45
N ILE A 176 7.06 4.88 -22.01
CA ILE A 176 6.94 4.67 -23.47
C ILE A 176 6.84 6.01 -24.21
N ILE A 177 6.03 6.94 -23.71
CA ILE A 177 5.84 8.26 -24.33
C ILE A 177 7.15 9.06 -24.31
N LEU A 178 7.86 9.07 -23.18
CA LEU A 178 9.10 9.82 -23.01
C LEU A 178 10.32 9.13 -23.62
N GLY A 179 10.27 7.81 -23.84
CA GLY A 179 11.33 7.03 -24.50
C GLY A 179 11.28 7.10 -26.03
N ASN A 180 10.19 7.59 -26.61
CA ASN A 180 10.07 7.83 -28.05
C ASN A 180 10.56 9.24 -28.38
N ASP A 181 11.82 9.37 -28.79
CA ASP A 181 12.47 10.66 -29.14
C ASP A 181 11.90 11.36 -30.41
N HIS A 182 10.85 10.82 -31.03
CA HIS A 182 10.18 11.43 -32.18
C HIS A 182 8.96 12.25 -31.73
N PHE A 183 9.17 13.56 -31.57
CA PHE A 183 8.15 14.57 -31.34
C PHE A 183 7.09 14.55 -32.47
N PHE A 184 5.88 14.06 -32.15
CA PHE A 184 4.63 13.99 -32.92
C PHE A 184 4.46 12.87 -33.99
N PRO A 185 3.28 12.21 -34.07
CA PRO A 185 2.25 11.99 -33.05
C PRO A 185 2.62 10.75 -32.22
N VAL A 186 2.55 10.86 -30.88
CA VAL A 186 2.67 9.70 -29.99
C VAL A 186 1.63 8.68 -30.45
N GLU A 187 2.05 7.52 -30.98
CA GLU A 187 1.12 6.43 -31.24
C GLU A 187 0.32 6.19 -29.96
N PRO A 188 -1.03 6.17 -30.03
CA PRO A 188 -1.84 5.95 -28.84
C PRO A 188 -1.32 4.72 -28.11
N VAL A 189 -1.05 4.86 -26.81
CA VAL A 189 -0.58 3.73 -26.01
C VAL A 189 -1.60 2.62 -26.14
N ASP A 190 -1.22 1.55 -26.84
CA ASP A 190 -2.09 0.42 -27.09
C ASP A 190 -2.15 -0.43 -25.81
N TYR A 191 -3.08 -0.05 -24.93
CA TYR A 191 -3.39 -0.79 -23.71
C TYR A 191 -3.88 -2.22 -24.02
N GLY A 192 -4.29 -2.54 -25.24
CA GLY A 192 -4.58 -3.91 -25.68
C GLY A 192 -3.34 -4.81 -25.62
N LYS A 193 -2.13 -4.26 -25.66
CA LYS A 193 -0.86 -5.00 -25.50
C LYS A 193 -0.47 -5.23 -24.04
N PHE A 194 -1.20 -4.68 -23.06
CA PHE A 194 -0.90 -4.87 -21.64
C PHE A 194 -1.58 -6.14 -21.15
N LEU A 195 -0.87 -6.97 -20.39
CA LEU A 195 -1.42 -8.09 -19.63
C LEU A 195 -1.31 -7.75 -18.15
N VAL A 196 -2.44 -7.57 -17.48
CA VAL A 196 -2.53 -6.98 -16.14
C VAL A 196 -3.14 -8.00 -15.17
N ILE A 197 -2.40 -8.35 -14.13
CA ILE A 197 -2.89 -9.13 -13.00
C ILE A 197 -2.94 -8.22 -11.78
N SER A 198 -4.15 -7.97 -11.29
CA SER A 198 -4.43 -7.11 -10.16
C SER A 198 -4.87 -7.94 -8.96
N LEU A 199 -4.14 -7.85 -7.85
CA LEU A 199 -4.36 -8.63 -6.63
C LEU A 199 -4.91 -7.76 -5.52
N GLY A 200 -6.10 -8.11 -5.04
CA GLY A 200 -6.78 -7.49 -3.92
C GLY A 200 -6.51 -8.16 -2.57
N CYS A 201 -6.69 -7.41 -1.48
CA CYS A 201 -6.37 -7.87 -0.12
C CYS A 201 -7.56 -8.42 0.67
N GLY A 202 -8.59 -8.89 -0.02
CA GLY A 202 -9.84 -9.27 0.60
C GLY A 202 -10.80 -8.09 0.72
N SER A 203 -12.10 -8.33 0.56
CA SER A 203 -13.15 -7.32 0.79
C SER A 203 -14.00 -7.76 1.97
N ASN A 204 -14.16 -6.89 2.96
CA ASN A 204 -15.02 -7.17 4.12
C ASN A 204 -16.46 -6.78 3.81
N ARG A 205 -17.07 -7.46 2.82
CA ARG A 205 -18.45 -7.21 2.37
C ARG A 205 -19.52 -7.51 3.44
N ASN A 206 -19.13 -8.13 4.56
CA ASN A 206 -19.99 -8.39 5.72
C ASN A 206 -20.08 -7.20 6.68
N ARG A 207 -19.17 -6.23 6.62
CA ARG A 207 -19.27 -4.97 7.38
C ARG A 207 -20.05 -3.93 6.58
N ARG A 208 -21.35 -4.15 6.46
CA ARG A 208 -22.28 -3.17 5.89
C ARG A 208 -22.74 -2.24 6.99
N TYR A 209 -22.78 -0.94 6.71
CA TYR A 209 -23.32 0.04 7.63
C TYR A 209 -24.75 0.40 7.24
N CYS A 210 -25.67 0.39 8.19
CA CYS A 210 -27.04 0.83 7.97
C CYS A 210 -27.12 2.36 8.05
N ALA A 211 -27.73 3.03 7.06
CA ALA A 211 -27.87 4.49 7.05
C ALA A 211 -28.54 5.02 8.33
N LYS A 212 -29.58 4.35 8.86
CA LYS A 212 -30.23 4.72 10.13
C LYS A 212 -29.28 4.66 11.33
N ALA A 213 -28.31 3.75 11.32
CA ALA A 213 -27.30 3.63 12.37
C ALA A 213 -26.18 4.66 12.20
N VAL A 214 -25.76 4.93 10.96
CA VAL A 214 -24.72 5.92 10.62
C VAL A 214 -25.20 7.35 10.83
N ALA A 215 -26.49 7.63 10.64
CA ALA A 215 -27.08 8.96 10.91
C ALA A 215 -26.88 9.44 12.36
N LYS A 216 -26.62 8.52 13.29
CA LYS A 216 -26.34 8.82 14.71
C LYS A 216 -24.85 8.99 15.02
N TRP A 217 -23.97 8.86 14.02
CA TRP A 217 -22.52 8.92 14.23
C TRP A 217 -22.03 10.36 14.40
N GLY A 218 -21.23 10.59 15.45
CA GLY A 218 -20.43 11.80 15.59
C GLY A 218 -19.06 11.68 14.90
N ILE A 219 -18.26 12.74 14.96
CA ILE A 219 -16.90 12.79 14.38
C ILE A 219 -16.05 11.59 14.84
N PHE A 220 -16.13 11.24 16.12
CA PHE A 220 -15.39 10.10 16.66
C PHE A 220 -15.83 8.77 16.05
N ASP A 221 -17.12 8.53 15.82
CA ASP A 221 -17.59 7.29 15.20
C ASP A 221 -17.16 7.18 13.73
N TRP A 222 -17.14 8.30 13.00
CA TRP A 222 -16.67 8.33 11.62
C TRP A 222 -15.17 8.01 11.51
N LEU A 223 -14.36 8.54 12.43
CA LEU A 223 -12.92 8.35 12.45
C LEU A 223 -12.48 7.04 13.14
N PHE A 224 -13.23 6.60 14.16
CA PHE A 224 -12.87 5.49 15.04
C PHE A 224 -14.10 4.78 15.58
N LYS A 225 -14.42 3.61 15.01
CA LYS A 225 -15.50 2.75 15.50
C LYS A 225 -15.04 1.30 15.58
N ASN A 226 -15.24 0.67 16.74
CA ASN A 226 -14.93 -0.75 16.97
C ASN A 226 -13.50 -1.17 16.56
N GLY A 227 -12.51 -0.28 16.81
CA GLY A 227 -11.10 -0.55 16.51
C GLY A 227 -10.71 -0.44 15.03
N THR A 228 -11.61 0.09 14.20
CA THR A 228 -11.39 0.44 12.79
C THR A 228 -11.67 1.91 12.52
N ALA A 229 -11.29 2.39 11.34
CA ALA A 229 -11.52 3.76 10.87
C ALA A 229 -12.53 3.73 9.70
N PRO A 230 -13.85 3.77 9.96
CA PRO A 230 -14.87 3.52 8.94
C PRO A 230 -14.74 4.38 7.69
N ILE A 231 -14.50 5.68 7.84
CA ILE A 231 -14.38 6.60 6.71
C ILE A 231 -13.18 6.25 5.82
N VAL A 232 -12.05 5.88 6.43
CA VAL A 232 -10.83 5.48 5.71
C VAL A 232 -11.06 4.15 4.99
N ASP A 233 -11.72 3.19 5.64
CA ASP A 233 -12.09 1.91 5.03
C ASP A 233 -13.02 2.12 3.82
N MET A 234 -14.03 2.99 3.94
CA MET A 234 -14.96 3.33 2.86
C MET A 234 -14.24 3.98 1.67
N PHE A 235 -13.42 5.01 1.90
CA PHE A 235 -12.66 5.67 0.83
C PHE A 235 -11.69 4.71 0.14
N ASN A 236 -10.99 3.88 0.92
CA ASN A 236 -10.09 2.88 0.36
C ASN A 236 -10.85 1.87 -0.51
N SER A 237 -11.96 1.31 0.00
CA SER A 237 -12.79 0.38 -0.78
C SER A 237 -13.32 1.02 -2.06
N ALA A 238 -13.89 2.22 -1.96
CA ALA A 238 -14.39 2.95 -3.13
C ALA A 238 -13.29 3.23 -4.15
N SER A 239 -12.12 3.70 -3.70
CA SER A 239 -10.95 3.94 -4.56
C SER A 239 -10.52 2.67 -5.31
N ALA A 240 -10.49 1.52 -4.64
CA ALA A 240 -10.09 0.27 -5.27
C ALA A 240 -11.13 -0.23 -6.30
N ASP A 241 -12.41 -0.15 -5.96
CA ASP A 241 -13.52 -0.56 -6.83
C ASP A 241 -13.63 0.34 -8.06
N MET A 242 -13.44 1.67 -7.91
CA MET A 242 -13.45 2.59 -9.05
C MET A 242 -12.33 2.29 -10.05
N VAL A 243 -11.12 2.00 -9.59
CA VAL A 243 -10.02 1.59 -10.49
C VAL A 243 -10.37 0.29 -11.21
N ASP A 244 -10.98 -0.68 -10.53
CA ASP A 244 -11.41 -1.94 -11.15
C ASP A 244 -12.47 -1.71 -12.23
N ILE A 245 -13.50 -0.90 -11.95
CA ILE A 245 -14.54 -0.52 -12.91
C ILE A 245 -13.93 0.15 -14.15
N HIS A 246 -13.05 1.15 -13.95
CA HIS A 246 -12.40 1.85 -15.06
C HIS A 246 -11.59 0.89 -15.95
N LEU A 247 -10.83 -0.02 -15.35
CA LEU A 247 -10.01 -0.97 -16.10
C LEU A 247 -10.87 -2.01 -16.82
N CYS A 248 -11.93 -2.52 -16.19
CA CYS A 248 -12.88 -3.41 -16.85
C CYS A 248 -13.48 -2.76 -18.11
N VAL A 249 -13.95 -1.51 -18.00
CA VAL A 249 -14.51 -0.78 -19.15
C VAL A 249 -13.44 -0.52 -20.22
N LEU A 250 -12.24 -0.10 -19.83
CA LEU A 250 -11.13 0.18 -20.75
C LEU A 250 -10.73 -1.06 -21.55
N PHE A 251 -10.45 -2.19 -20.88
CA PHE A 251 -10.04 -3.43 -21.55
C PHE A 251 -11.17 -4.03 -22.40
N HIS A 252 -12.42 -3.85 -21.98
CA HIS A 252 -13.57 -4.26 -22.79
C HIS A 252 -13.70 -3.42 -24.07
N ALA A 253 -13.58 -2.08 -23.97
CA ALA A 253 -13.62 -1.17 -25.11
C ALA A 253 -12.51 -1.47 -26.14
N LEU A 254 -11.36 -1.94 -25.67
CA LEU A 254 -10.22 -2.36 -26.50
C LEU A 254 -10.28 -3.81 -26.98
N ARG A 255 -11.43 -4.49 -26.81
CA ARG A 255 -11.63 -5.90 -27.18
C ARG A 255 -10.57 -6.84 -26.60
N SER A 256 -10.07 -6.53 -25.41
CA SER A 256 -8.94 -7.17 -24.75
C SER A 256 -9.27 -7.56 -23.31
N SER A 257 -10.53 -7.89 -23.01
CA SER A 257 -11.02 -8.20 -21.65
C SER A 257 -10.19 -9.28 -20.94
N GLU A 258 -9.72 -10.29 -21.68
CA GLU A 258 -8.90 -11.40 -21.15
C GLU A 258 -7.53 -10.93 -20.63
N ASN A 259 -7.10 -9.74 -21.01
CA ASN A 259 -5.82 -9.19 -20.61
C ASN A 259 -5.87 -8.50 -19.23
N TYR A 260 -7.05 -8.32 -18.62
CA TYR A 260 -7.18 -7.79 -17.26
C TYR A 260 -7.80 -8.83 -16.32
N LEU A 261 -7.00 -9.31 -15.37
CA LEU A 261 -7.44 -10.26 -14.35
C LEU A 261 -7.36 -9.64 -12.95
N ARG A 262 -8.52 -9.37 -12.34
CA ARG A 262 -8.64 -8.97 -10.94
C ARG A 262 -8.94 -10.17 -10.04
N ILE A 263 -8.04 -10.46 -9.09
CA ILE A 263 -8.25 -11.49 -8.08
C ILE A 263 -8.56 -10.82 -6.74
N GLN A 264 -9.82 -10.92 -6.30
CA GLN A 264 -10.32 -10.30 -5.07
C GLN A 264 -11.16 -11.31 -4.28
N LEU A 265 -10.67 -11.72 -3.11
CA LEU A 265 -11.38 -12.68 -2.27
C LEU A 265 -12.41 -11.99 -1.35
N PRO A 266 -13.59 -12.58 -1.09
CA PRO A 266 -14.45 -12.15 0.00
C PRO A 266 -13.86 -12.62 1.34
N CYS A 267 -13.71 -11.71 2.30
CA CYS A 267 -13.33 -12.10 3.66
C CYS A 267 -14.55 -12.72 4.37
N LYS A 268 -14.59 -14.05 4.51
CA LYS A 268 -15.48 -14.71 5.48
C LYS A 268 -14.84 -14.54 6.87
N CYS A 269 -15.48 -13.78 7.76
CA CYS A 269 -15.19 -13.96 9.19
C CYS A 269 -15.80 -15.30 9.59
N SER A 270 -14.98 -16.24 10.07
CA SER A 270 -15.49 -17.31 10.92
C SER A 270 -16.12 -16.66 12.15
N THR A 271 -17.45 -16.73 12.27
CA THR A 271 -18.07 -16.74 13.59
C THR A 271 -17.43 -17.90 14.33
N ILE A 272 -16.68 -17.58 15.38
CA ILE A 272 -16.38 -18.57 16.41
C ILE A 272 -17.68 -18.63 17.19
N ASP A 273 -18.56 -19.54 16.80
CA ASP A 273 -19.65 -20.05 17.63
C ASP A 273 -19.10 -21.22 18.46
#